data_AF-A0A7X3ZD83-F1
#
_entry.id   AF-A0A7X3ZD83-F1
#
_cell.length_a   1.000
_cell.length_b   1.000
_cell.length_c   1.000
_cell.angle_alpha   90.00
_cell.angle_beta   90.00
_cell.angle_gamma   90.00
#
_symmetry.space_group_name_H-M   'P 1'
#
loop_
_entity.id
_entity.type
_entity.pdbx_description
1 polymer ?
#
loop_
_entity_poly.entity_id
_entity_poly.type
_entity_poly.pdbx_seq_one_letter_code
_entity_poly.pdbx_strand_id
1 'polypeptide(L)'
;MPKPRLMFENDSRHTLLYMCEPPVVQEGCEAAVDELLGTPIEALVFNLGFGNAFLHDTQVADHWGPETAATAQFRPEDDHHWDHLVFQRAYRNAQQLIAEGRDLLHIVCDRARAKGLLIYP
;
A
#
# COMPACT_ATOMS: atom_id res chain seq x y z
N MET A 1 -13.60 10.17 -19.29
CA MET A 1 -13.31 8.74 -19.01
C MET A 1 -14.63 8.00 -18.91
N PRO A 2 -14.77 6.80 -19.48
CA PRO A 2 -15.96 5.98 -19.24
C PRO A 2 -16.10 5.70 -17.74
N LYS A 3 -17.33 5.75 -17.22
CA LYS A 3 -17.62 5.49 -15.80
C LYS A 3 -17.54 3.98 -15.55
N PRO A 4 -16.66 3.49 -14.66
CA PRO A 4 -16.53 2.05 -14.43
C PRO A 4 -17.82 1.49 -13.85
N ARG A 5 -18.23 0.31 -14.31
CA ARG A 5 -19.42 -0.40 -13.80
C ARG A 5 -19.10 -1.27 -12.59
N LEU A 6 -17.88 -1.80 -12.53
CA LEU A 6 -17.41 -2.65 -11.46
C LEU A 6 -16.01 -2.21 -11.04
N MET A 7 -15.86 -1.95 -9.74
CA MET A 7 -14.62 -1.46 -9.13
C MET A 7 -14.20 -2.46 -8.06
N PHE A 8 -12.89 -2.65 -7.90
CA PHE A 8 -12.30 -3.45 -6.83
C PHE A 8 -11.53 -2.52 -5.89
N GLU A 9 -11.63 -2.77 -4.59
CA GLU A 9 -10.96 -1.98 -3.57
C GLU A 9 -9.76 -2.77 -3.03
N ASN A 10 -8.60 -2.12 -3.01
CA ASN A 10 -7.38 -2.61 -2.39
C ASN A 10 -6.96 -1.62 -1.32
N ASP A 11 -6.82 -2.10 -0.10
CA ASP A 11 -6.58 -1.26 1.07
C ASP A 11 -5.11 -0.88 1.28
N SER A 12 -4.25 -1.21 0.31
CA SER A 12 -2.77 -1.14 0.29
C SER A 12 -2.03 -1.86 1.40
N ARG A 13 -2.76 -2.44 2.36
CA ARG A 13 -2.25 -3.07 3.58
C ARG A 13 -2.62 -4.54 3.61
N HIS A 14 -3.81 -4.86 4.11
CA HIS A 14 -4.29 -6.22 4.30
C HIS A 14 -4.31 -6.99 2.98
N THR A 15 -4.68 -6.32 1.89
CA THR A 15 -4.78 -6.88 0.53
C THR A 15 -3.51 -6.70 -0.30
N LEU A 16 -2.40 -6.22 0.31
CA LEU A 16 -1.12 -6.06 -0.39
C LEU A 16 0.08 -6.25 0.53
N LEU A 17 0.57 -5.19 1.18
CA LEU A 17 1.86 -5.25 1.90
C LEU A 17 1.88 -6.20 3.10
N TYR A 18 0.73 -6.52 3.69
CA TYR A 18 0.63 -7.47 4.80
C TYR A 18 0.84 -8.91 4.35
N MET A 19 0.67 -9.18 3.06
CA MET A 19 0.84 -10.50 2.45
C MET A 19 2.28 -10.75 1.98
N CYS A 20 3.16 -9.75 2.07
CA CYS A 20 4.53 -9.83 1.57
C CYS A 20 5.54 -10.07 2.70
N GLU A 21 6.48 -10.98 2.47
CA GLU A 21 7.69 -11.09 3.29
C GLU A 21 8.71 -10.01 2.87
N PRO A 22 9.44 -9.40 3.82
CA PRO A 22 10.56 -8.53 3.48
C PRO A 22 11.78 -9.32 2.97
N PRO A 23 12.49 -8.81 1.95
CA PRO A 23 12.19 -7.61 1.19
C PRO A 23 11.10 -7.83 0.13
N VAL A 24 10.18 -6.88 -0.01
CA VAL A 24 9.21 -6.90 -1.12
C VAL A 24 9.90 -6.50 -2.42
N VAL A 25 9.52 -7.18 -3.51
CA VAL A 25 9.95 -6.87 -4.87
C VAL A 25 8.83 -6.17 -5.63
N GLN A 26 9.17 -5.49 -6.73
CA GLN A 26 8.21 -4.68 -7.49
C GLN A 26 7.02 -5.52 -7.96
N GLU A 27 7.26 -6.75 -8.41
CA GLU A 27 6.25 -7.70 -8.86
C GLU A 27 5.21 -8.01 -7.76
N GLY A 28 5.64 -8.02 -6.49
CA GLY A 28 4.75 -8.20 -5.35
C GLY A 28 3.80 -7.02 -5.17
N CYS A 29 4.26 -5.80 -5.45
CA CYS A 29 3.42 -4.60 -5.42
C CYS A 29 2.50 -4.51 -6.65
N GLU A 30 3.00 -4.92 -7.83
CA GLU A 30 2.23 -4.96 -9.08
C GLU A 30 1.06 -5.94 -9.03
N ALA A 31 1.08 -6.91 -8.10
CA ALA A 31 0.00 -7.86 -7.89
C ALA A 31 -1.37 -7.19 -7.65
N ALA A 32 -1.39 -6.01 -7.00
CA ALA A 32 -2.62 -5.23 -6.78
C ALA A 32 -3.35 -4.87 -8.09
N VAL A 33 -2.62 -4.82 -9.21
CA VAL A 33 -3.18 -4.60 -10.55
C VAL A 33 -3.29 -5.91 -11.31
N ASP A 34 -2.23 -6.73 -11.28
CA ASP A 34 -2.11 -7.92 -12.13
C ASP A 34 -3.18 -8.98 -11.81
N GLU A 35 -3.62 -9.09 -10.55
CA GLU A 35 -4.68 -10.04 -10.16
C GLU A 35 -6.06 -9.69 -10.75
N LEU A 36 -6.26 -8.44 -11.17
CA LEU A 36 -7.51 -7.95 -11.74
C LEU A 36 -7.56 -8.13 -13.26
N LEU A 37 -6.44 -8.39 -13.91
CA LEU A 37 -6.37 -8.51 -15.36
C LEU A 37 -7.14 -9.73 -15.85
N GLY A 38 -7.96 -9.54 -16.89
CA GLY A 38 -8.82 -10.59 -17.44
C GLY A 38 -10.10 -10.84 -16.64
N THR A 39 -10.32 -10.10 -15.54
CA THR A 39 -11.60 -10.09 -14.82
C THR A 39 -12.54 -9.00 -15.37
N PRO A 40 -13.83 -8.99 -15.00
CA PRO A 40 -14.74 -7.90 -15.32
C PRO A 40 -14.50 -6.58 -14.55
N ILE A 41 -13.46 -6.49 -13.71
CA ILE A 41 -13.13 -5.29 -12.97
C ILE A 41 -12.60 -4.22 -13.94
N GLU A 42 -13.20 -3.03 -13.90
CA GLU A 42 -12.85 -1.91 -14.79
C GLU A 42 -11.97 -0.87 -14.09
N ALA A 43 -11.96 -0.85 -12.75
CA ALA A 43 -11.19 0.09 -11.96
C ALA A 43 -10.68 -0.49 -10.64
N LEU A 44 -9.47 -0.10 -10.27
CA LEU A 44 -8.90 -0.28 -8.94
C LEU A 44 -9.09 1.00 -8.11
N VAL A 45 -9.71 0.87 -6.94
CA VAL A 45 -9.69 1.88 -5.87
C VAL A 45 -8.57 1.49 -4.93
N PHE A 46 -7.50 2.27 -4.90
CA PHE A 46 -6.28 1.96 -4.15
C PHE A 46 -6.14 2.89 -2.96
N ASN A 47 -6.41 2.40 -1.74
CA ASN A 47 -6.35 3.25 -0.56
C ASN A 47 -4.90 3.59 -0.21
N LEU A 48 -4.68 4.81 0.26
CA LEU A 48 -3.33 5.31 0.53
C LEU A 48 -2.77 4.91 1.90
N GLY A 49 -3.64 4.48 2.83
CA GLY A 49 -3.23 4.15 4.19
C GLY A 49 -4.41 4.00 5.15
N PHE A 50 -4.16 4.22 6.44
CA PHE A 50 -5.16 4.17 7.50
C PHE A 50 -5.14 5.44 8.33
N GLY A 51 -6.24 6.20 8.30
CA GLY A 51 -6.31 7.49 8.98
C GLY A 51 -5.21 8.42 8.47
N ASN A 52 -4.27 8.78 9.34
CA ASN A 52 -3.09 9.58 9.02
C ASN A 52 -1.80 8.75 8.82
N ALA A 53 -1.83 7.41 8.82
CA ALA A 53 -0.67 6.55 8.61
C ALA A 53 -0.60 6.03 7.17
N PHE A 54 0.44 6.41 6.43
CA PHE A 54 0.62 6.07 5.02
C PHE A 54 1.84 5.17 4.77
N LEU A 55 1.75 4.30 3.75
CA LEU A 55 2.83 3.38 3.32
C LEU A 55 3.52 3.85 2.04
N HIS A 56 3.16 5.03 1.54
CA HIS A 56 3.82 5.74 0.46
C HIS A 56 4.58 6.96 1.02
N ASP A 57 5.49 7.52 0.24
CA ASP A 57 6.39 8.64 0.60
C ASP A 57 5.65 10.00 0.68
N THR A 58 4.70 10.09 1.60
CA THR A 58 3.92 11.31 1.83
C THR A 58 4.76 12.38 2.52
N GLN A 59 4.58 13.64 2.10
CA GLN A 59 5.26 14.81 2.67
C GLN A 59 4.36 15.63 3.60
N VAL A 60 3.10 15.20 3.79
CA VAL A 60 2.06 15.99 4.49
C VAL A 60 1.34 15.23 5.60
N ALA A 61 1.71 13.98 5.85
CA ALA A 61 1.10 13.14 6.86
C ALA A 61 2.11 12.14 7.46
N ASP A 62 1.68 11.37 8.45
CA ASP A 62 2.56 10.41 9.11
C ASP A 62 2.78 9.16 8.24
N HIS A 63 4.00 8.64 8.28
CA HIS A 63 4.26 7.30 7.78
C HIS A 63 3.75 6.24 8.75
N TRP A 64 3.37 5.08 8.22
CA TRP A 64 3.22 3.87 9.03
C TRP A 64 4.56 3.56 9.69
N GLY A 65 4.61 3.38 11.01
CA GLY A 65 5.87 3.18 11.74
C GLY A 65 5.67 3.13 13.24
N PRO A 66 6.69 2.78 14.05
CA PRO A 66 6.56 2.73 15.51
C PRO A 66 6.84 4.09 16.17
N GLU A 67 7.18 5.10 15.38
CA GLU A 67 7.57 6.44 15.85
C GLU A 67 6.50 7.50 15.56
N THR A 68 5.41 7.13 14.89
CA THR A 68 4.39 8.08 14.45
C THR A 68 3.13 8.04 15.31
N ALA A 69 2.43 9.18 15.39
CA ALA A 69 1.22 9.30 16.19
C ALA A 69 0.07 8.48 15.57
N ALA A 70 0.02 8.40 14.24
CA ALA A 70 -1.01 7.68 13.49
C ALA A 70 -1.14 6.19 13.86
N THR A 71 -0.04 5.55 14.25
CA THR A 71 0.01 4.12 14.63
C THR A 71 0.06 3.89 16.14
N ALA A 72 0.05 4.95 16.97
CA ALA A 72 0.14 4.82 18.41
C ALA A 72 -0.99 3.96 19.01
N GLN A 73 -2.19 3.99 18.41
CA GLN A 73 -3.31 3.14 18.83
C GLN A 73 -3.04 1.63 18.67
N PHE A 74 -2.07 1.25 17.84
CA PHE A 74 -1.64 -0.14 17.65
C PHE A 74 -0.48 -0.52 18.58
N ARG A 75 -0.05 0.37 19.48
CA ARG A 75 1.02 0.20 20.46
C ARG A 75 0.52 0.67 21.82
N PRO A 76 -0.25 -0.17 22.54
CA PRO A 76 -0.86 0.21 23.82
C PRO A 76 0.17 0.52 24.92
N GLU A 77 1.42 0.09 24.75
CA GLU A 77 2.56 0.46 25.60
C GLU A 77 3.41 1.50 24.87
N ASP A 78 3.88 2.54 25.57
CA ASP A 78 4.66 3.65 24.99
C ASP A 78 6.11 3.23 24.65
N ASP A 79 6.32 1.93 24.40
CA ASP A 79 7.56 1.41 23.88
C ASP A 79 7.46 1.36 22.34
N HIS A 80 8.50 1.80 21.66
CA HIS A 80 8.53 1.85 20.19
C HIS A 80 8.69 0.45 19.57
N HIS A 81 8.20 -0.59 20.25
CA HIS A 81 8.25 -1.96 19.78
C HIS A 81 7.07 -2.28 18.85
N TRP A 82 7.25 -3.34 18.08
CA TRP A 82 6.22 -3.85 17.18
C TRP A 82 5.50 -5.03 17.84
N ASP A 83 4.26 -4.82 18.26
CA ASP A 83 3.45 -5.89 18.87
C ASP A 83 2.87 -6.86 17.83
N HIS A 84 2.92 -6.49 16.55
CA HIS A 84 2.35 -7.26 15.47
C HIS A 84 3.35 -7.42 14.31
N LEU A 85 3.80 -8.67 14.09
CA LEU A 85 4.81 -9.01 13.07
C LEU A 85 4.42 -8.51 11.67
N VAL A 86 3.14 -8.60 11.30
CA VAL A 86 2.67 -8.13 9.98
C VAL A 86 2.82 -6.63 9.82
N PHE A 87 2.64 -5.84 10.90
CA PHE A 87 2.77 -4.39 10.85
C PHE A 87 4.23 -3.98 10.71
N GLN A 88 5.12 -4.70 11.40
CA GLN A 88 6.57 -4.54 11.24
C GLN A 88 7.01 -4.86 9.81
N ARG A 89 6.50 -5.93 9.22
CA ARG A 89 6.84 -6.32 7.83
C ARG A 89 6.38 -5.27 6.83
N ALA A 90 5.13 -4.81 6.96
CA ALA A 90 4.60 -3.74 6.12
C ALA A 90 5.43 -2.46 6.23
N TYR A 91 5.80 -2.07 7.46
CA TYR A 91 6.70 -0.95 7.70
C TYR A 91 8.05 -1.11 7.00
N ARG A 92 8.71 -2.26 7.19
CA ARG A 92 10.03 -2.52 6.59
C ARG A 92 9.98 -2.51 5.07
N ASN A 93 8.93 -3.10 4.49
CA ASN A 93 8.71 -3.12 3.05
C ASN A 93 8.50 -1.70 2.51
N ALA A 94 7.63 -0.90 3.13
CA ALA A 94 7.41 0.49 2.72
C ALA A 94 8.69 1.33 2.84
N GLN A 95 9.40 1.24 3.97
CA GLN A 95 10.67 1.95 4.18
C GLN A 95 11.72 1.58 3.14
N GLN A 96 11.85 0.29 2.83
CA GLN A 96 12.77 -0.19 1.80
C GLN A 96 12.39 0.37 0.42
N LEU A 97 11.13 0.27 0.02
CA LEU A 97 10.64 0.78 -1.26
C LEU A 97 10.88 2.28 -1.40
N ILE A 98 10.57 3.07 -0.36
CA ILE A 98 10.81 4.51 -0.32
C ILE A 98 12.31 4.83 -0.44
N ALA A 99 13.15 4.14 0.34
CA ALA A 99 14.61 4.35 0.31
C ALA A 99 15.25 4.02 -1.05
N GLU A 100 14.65 3.12 -1.82
CA GLU A 100 15.09 2.75 -3.16
C GLU A 100 14.48 3.63 -4.27
N GLY A 101 13.65 4.62 -3.92
CA GLY A 101 12.94 5.47 -4.88
C GLY A 101 11.82 4.74 -5.64
N ARG A 102 11.34 3.61 -5.10
CA ARG A 102 10.30 2.74 -5.68
C ARG A 102 9.02 2.83 -4.87
N ASP A 103 8.50 4.04 -4.71
CA ASP A 103 7.30 4.30 -3.92
C ASP A 103 6.09 3.41 -4.33
N LEU A 104 5.39 2.84 -3.34
CA LEU A 104 4.31 1.88 -3.56
C LEU A 104 3.18 2.47 -4.42
N LEU A 105 2.77 3.71 -4.15
CA LEU A 105 1.70 4.37 -4.89
C LEU A 105 2.11 4.58 -6.35
N HIS A 106 3.36 4.99 -6.60
CA HIS A 106 3.89 5.10 -7.96
C HIS A 106 3.91 3.75 -8.69
N ILE A 107 4.40 2.68 -8.07
CA ILE A 107 4.43 1.34 -8.69
C ILE A 107 3.02 0.92 -9.15
N VAL A 108 2.04 1.01 -8.26
CA VAL A 108 0.66 0.57 -8.55
C VAL A 108 0.02 1.47 -9.61
N CYS A 109 0.21 2.79 -9.52
CA CYS A 109 -0.30 3.74 -10.51
C CYS A 109 0.29 3.53 -11.90
N ASP A 110 1.60 3.33 -11.99
CA ASP A 110 2.29 3.14 -13.26
C ASP A 110 1.94 1.79 -13.87
N ARG A 111 1.80 0.75 -13.04
CA ARG A 111 1.34 -0.56 -13.50
C ARG A 111 -0.08 -0.51 -14.04
N ALA A 112 -1.02 0.14 -13.33
CA ALA A 112 -2.40 0.29 -13.78
C ALA A 112 -2.48 1.02 -15.12
N ARG A 113 -1.75 2.13 -15.27
CA ARG A 113 -1.64 2.88 -16.53
C ARG A 113 -1.06 2.03 -17.66
N ALA A 114 0.01 1.28 -17.40
CA ALA A 114 0.64 0.41 -18.39
C ALA A 114 -0.29 -0.73 -18.86
N LYS A 115 -1.23 -1.17 -18.02
CA LYS A 115 -2.21 -2.22 -18.35
C LYS A 115 -3.56 -1.69 -18.84
N GLY A 116 -3.74 -0.36 -18.86
CA GLY A 116 -5.02 0.26 -19.23
C GLY A 116 -6.14 0.04 -18.21
N LEU A 117 -5.81 -0.28 -16.95
CA LEU A 117 -6.78 -0.37 -15.85
C LEU A 117 -7.01 1.03 -15.27
N LEU A 118 -8.27 1.42 -15.06
CA LEU A 118 -8.57 2.69 -14.38
C LEU A 118 -8.11 2.59 -12.91
N ILE A 119 -7.52 3.65 -12.38
CA ILE A 119 -7.08 3.70 -10.98
C ILE A 119 -7.57 4.97 -10.30
N TYR A 120 -8.03 4.80 -9.06
CA TYR A 120 -8.48 5.84 -8.14
C TYR A 120 -7.68 5.69 -6.84
N PRO A 121 -6.57 6.42 -6.70
CA PRO A 121 -5.82 6.49 -5.44
C PRO A 121 -6.49 7.41 -4.42
#